data_AF-A0A542G737-F1
#
_entry.id   AF-A0A542G737-F1
#
_cell.length_a   1.000
_cell.length_b   1.000
_cell.length_c   1.000
_cell.angle_alpha   90.00
_cell.angle_beta   90.00
_cell.angle_gamma   90.00
#
_symmetry.space_group_name_H-M   'P 1'
#
loop_
_entity.id
_entity.type
_entity.pdbx_description
1 polymer ?
#
loop_
_entity_poly.entity_id
_entity_poly.type
_entity_poly.pdbx_seq_one_letter_code
_entity_poly.pdbx_strand_id
1 'polypeptide(L)'
;MADILNLQCDAWLLPTDSRVTVEQHWLMAHPNLRTMALASASAEFRNGTVLAEPIRPWDPAEPLPIMTAVPDDGRWGATAVAERLEAFVRSALTALPARSDHRPHRLLALPFFGTAGGGAGGHLGAALRAILDSATELAARFGVDLVLVLRDRSAFSLAQKLRREATAPSSWPSLDGHLQEKAKSLGQIAGAGHLVPFLGAGVSVSAGAPSWGQLLDTLRAGIHLKEAEAEAFQGLGLLDQAGVLEQLYADQHGSTAAFGQAVAEAVDLPRYGLAPALLATLPSPGAITLNYDRLFEMACSDAQRPRTVIPENIPAVGNNWLLKLHGSVSEPESIVLTRDDYLGYNSNRDALSALVKAHLLTHHLLFVGFGLADDHFHEIVHDVRRALPIDASKNHQMGTVLSLFHEPLQKLVWAGKLDILPMAGAPASDAGPADVHTALVTAGRELEIFLDMMATCATDNHSYLLAPAYNQGLGDDELHLRRQLLALAREERSAGTAEVWAVLDKALRELGLGDLR
;
A
#
# COMPACT_ATOMS: atom_id res chain seq x y z
N MET A 1 4.53 1.86 6.22
CA MET A 1 4.63 3.29 6.59
C MET A 1 3.56 4.00 5.80
N ALA A 2 2.63 4.69 6.45
CA ALA A 2 1.42 5.23 5.85
C ALA A 2 0.78 6.26 6.79
N ASP A 3 -0.27 6.96 6.34
CA ASP A 3 -1.16 7.77 7.18
C ASP A 3 -2.51 7.04 7.33
N ILE A 4 -2.98 6.87 8.56
CA ILE A 4 -4.25 6.19 8.85
C ILE A 4 -5.41 6.90 8.17
N LEU A 5 -5.37 8.23 8.08
CA LEU A 5 -6.47 9.02 7.55
C LEU A 5 -6.67 8.83 6.04
N ASN A 6 -5.61 8.42 5.33
CA ASN A 6 -5.62 8.12 3.90
C ASN A 6 -5.78 6.62 3.60
N LEU A 7 -5.86 5.77 4.63
CA LEU A 7 -5.98 4.32 4.48
C LEU A 7 -7.45 3.89 4.49
N GLN A 8 -7.86 3.15 3.46
CA GLN A 8 -9.17 2.50 3.42
C GLN A 8 -9.18 1.31 4.40
N CYS A 9 -10.01 1.41 5.44
CA CYS A 9 -10.20 0.36 6.45
C CYS A 9 -11.62 0.43 7.02
N ASP A 10 -12.05 -0.58 7.78
CA ASP A 10 -13.39 -0.62 8.37
C ASP A 10 -13.49 0.32 9.60
N ALA A 11 -12.46 0.29 10.45
CA ALA A 11 -12.36 1.17 11.61
C ALA A 11 -10.91 1.43 11.98
N TRP A 12 -10.68 2.51 12.72
CA TRP A 12 -9.35 2.89 13.18
C TRP A 12 -9.35 3.36 14.63
N LEU A 13 -8.24 3.10 15.32
CA LEU A 13 -8.05 3.48 16.71
C LEU A 13 -7.71 4.97 16.79
N LEU A 14 -8.61 5.76 17.40
CA LEU A 14 -8.40 7.17 17.73
C LEU A 14 -7.84 7.28 19.15
N PRO A 15 -6.55 7.61 19.34
CA PRO A 15 -5.96 7.70 20.68
C PRO A 15 -6.49 8.92 21.43
N THR A 16 -6.99 8.72 22.64
CA THR A 16 -7.38 9.81 23.57
C THR A 16 -6.97 9.48 25.00
N ASP A 17 -7.23 10.40 25.93
CA ASP A 17 -7.19 10.14 27.37
C ASP A 17 -8.62 9.99 27.95
N SER A 18 -8.74 9.80 29.26
CA SER A 18 -10.03 9.77 29.98
C SER A 18 -10.78 11.11 29.95
N ARG A 19 -10.10 12.20 29.58
CA ARG A 19 -10.67 13.54 29.40
C ARG A 19 -11.11 13.79 27.95
N VAL A 20 -10.91 12.83 27.06
CA VAL A 20 -11.24 12.92 25.63
C VAL A 20 -10.40 13.99 24.91
N THR A 21 -9.13 14.11 25.29
CA THR A 21 -8.17 14.98 24.58
C THR A 21 -7.77 14.33 23.27
N VAL A 22 -8.05 15.02 22.15
CA VAL A 22 -7.69 14.58 20.79
C VAL A 22 -6.59 15.48 20.24
N GLU A 23 -5.47 14.87 19.85
CA GLU A 23 -4.32 15.55 19.26
C GLU A 23 -4.63 16.18 17.88
N GLN A 24 -3.91 17.26 17.56
CA GLN A 24 -4.20 18.11 16.39
C GLN A 24 -4.21 17.33 15.06
N HIS A 25 -3.31 16.36 14.91
CA HIS A 25 -3.24 15.52 13.72
C HIS A 25 -4.57 14.82 13.41
N TRP A 26 -5.23 14.26 14.43
CA TRP A 26 -6.46 13.49 14.24
C TRP A 26 -7.66 14.37 13.87
N LEU A 27 -7.62 15.67 14.20
CA LEU A 27 -8.68 16.62 13.84
C LEU A 27 -8.80 16.84 12.32
N MET A 28 -7.79 16.42 11.53
CA MET A 28 -7.89 16.41 10.09
C MET A 28 -8.91 15.40 9.56
N ALA A 29 -9.28 14.37 10.32
CA ALA A 29 -10.25 13.38 9.90
C ALA A 29 -11.65 13.97 9.71
N HIS A 30 -12.03 14.93 10.56
CA HIS A 30 -13.33 15.61 10.46
C HIS A 30 -13.33 16.94 11.22
N PRO A 31 -13.89 18.04 10.66
CA PRO A 31 -13.87 19.37 11.29
C PRO A 31 -14.48 19.41 12.71
N ASN A 32 -15.48 18.57 12.97
CA ASN A 32 -16.18 18.50 14.25
C ASN A 32 -15.76 17.33 15.14
N LEU A 33 -14.65 16.63 14.81
CA LEU A 33 -14.25 15.39 15.51
C LEU A 33 -14.17 15.57 17.03
N ARG A 34 -13.61 16.70 17.50
CA ARG A 34 -13.48 16.99 18.94
C ARG A 34 -14.84 17.04 19.65
N THR A 35 -15.81 17.73 19.07
CA THR A 35 -17.15 17.86 19.63
C THR A 35 -17.87 16.51 19.62
N MET A 36 -17.71 15.74 18.55
CA MET A 36 -18.31 14.41 18.41
C MET A 36 -17.72 13.41 19.41
N ALA A 37 -16.40 13.45 19.64
CA ALA A 37 -15.73 12.63 20.65
C ALA A 37 -16.24 12.94 22.06
N LEU A 38 -16.35 14.22 22.42
CA LEU A 38 -16.90 14.63 23.71
C LEU A 38 -18.35 14.18 23.92
N ALA A 39 -19.17 14.24 22.87
CA ALA A 39 -20.56 13.81 22.91
C ALA A 39 -20.73 12.28 22.95
N SER A 40 -19.82 11.54 22.32
CA SER A 40 -19.85 10.08 22.26
C SER A 40 -19.36 9.42 23.55
N ALA A 41 -18.46 10.08 24.28
CA ALA A 41 -17.82 9.53 25.48
C ALA A 41 -18.80 9.38 26.65
N SER A 42 -19.10 8.13 27.01
CA SER A 42 -19.96 7.77 28.14
C SER A 42 -19.33 8.11 29.51
N ALA A 43 -20.12 7.99 30.57
CA ALA A 43 -19.61 8.13 31.93
C ALA A 43 -18.62 6.99 32.28
N GLU A 44 -18.88 5.79 31.75
CA GLU A 44 -18.06 4.60 31.89
C GLU A 44 -16.72 4.72 31.16
N PHE A 45 -16.68 5.40 30.01
CA PHE A 45 -15.43 5.72 29.34
C PHE A 45 -14.61 6.73 30.16
N ARG A 46 -15.25 7.80 30.62
CA ARG A 46 -14.59 8.88 31.37
C ARG A 46 -14.07 8.44 32.74
N ASN A 47 -14.71 7.44 33.36
CA ASN A 47 -14.25 6.86 34.63
C ASN A 47 -13.27 5.69 34.45
N GLY A 48 -12.96 5.29 33.21
CA GLY A 48 -11.99 4.24 32.88
C GLY A 48 -12.53 2.80 32.97
N THR A 49 -13.83 2.61 33.15
CA THR A 49 -14.47 1.26 33.13
C THR A 49 -14.53 0.70 31.72
N VAL A 50 -14.82 1.55 30.73
CA VAL A 50 -14.78 1.23 29.30
C VAL A 50 -13.55 1.90 28.70
N LEU A 51 -12.76 1.15 27.93
CA LEU A 51 -11.52 1.67 27.36
C LEU A 51 -11.65 2.10 25.90
N ALA A 52 -12.73 1.73 25.21
CA ALA A 52 -12.92 2.07 23.80
C ALA A 52 -14.39 2.25 23.40
N GLU A 53 -14.72 3.35 22.72
CA GLU A 53 -16.08 3.68 22.26
C GLU A 53 -16.08 4.24 20.83
N PRO A 54 -17.08 3.88 20.00
CA PRO A 54 -17.19 4.43 18.66
C PRO A 54 -17.64 5.89 18.70
N ILE A 55 -17.10 6.72 17.80
CA ILE A 55 -17.61 8.07 17.58
C ILE A 55 -18.97 7.98 16.87
N ARG A 56 -19.98 8.68 17.39
CA ARG A 56 -21.32 8.76 16.79
C ARG A 56 -21.91 10.17 16.87
N PRO A 57 -22.69 10.61 15.87
CA PRO A 57 -22.90 9.96 14.57
C PRO A 57 -21.62 9.93 13.72
N TRP A 58 -21.53 9.04 12.73
CA TRP A 58 -20.41 8.98 11.78
C TRP A 58 -20.93 8.53 10.41
N ASP A 59 -20.28 8.94 9.33
CA ASP A 59 -20.65 8.53 7.97
C ASP A 59 -20.33 7.04 7.78
N PRO A 60 -21.32 6.18 7.44
CA PRO A 60 -21.08 4.76 7.22
C PRO A 60 -20.18 4.45 6.01
N ALA A 61 -19.97 5.39 5.10
CA ALA A 61 -19.05 5.25 3.98
C ALA A 61 -17.58 5.50 4.38
N GLU A 62 -17.33 6.07 5.56
CA GLU A 62 -16.00 6.38 6.04
C GLU A 62 -15.50 5.38 7.11
N PRO A 63 -14.18 5.14 7.19
CA PRO A 63 -13.59 4.34 8.26
C PRO A 63 -13.97 4.89 9.64
N LEU A 64 -14.57 4.06 10.48
CA LEU A 64 -15.12 4.47 11.78
C LEU A 64 -14.01 4.73 12.82
N PRO A 65 -13.88 5.95 13.38
CA PRO A 65 -13.00 6.18 14.51
C PRO A 65 -13.57 5.54 15.79
N ILE A 66 -12.72 4.74 16.45
CA ILE A 66 -12.98 4.19 17.77
C ILE A 66 -12.05 4.88 18.76
N MET A 67 -12.62 5.74 19.58
CA MET A 67 -11.92 6.46 20.62
C MET A 67 -11.41 5.46 21.67
N THR A 68 -10.11 5.48 21.97
CA THR A 68 -9.48 4.51 22.87
C THR A 68 -8.63 5.22 23.92
N ALA A 69 -8.91 4.95 25.19
CA ALA A 69 -8.28 5.59 26.34
C ALA A 69 -6.86 5.06 26.61
N VAL A 70 -5.88 5.88 26.27
CA VAL A 70 -4.44 5.68 26.48
C VAL A 70 -4.06 6.25 27.85
N PRO A 71 -3.53 5.45 28.80
CA PRO A 71 -3.11 5.95 30.12
C PRO A 71 -2.07 7.09 30.04
N ASP A 72 -2.23 8.10 30.90
CA ASP A 72 -1.34 9.26 31.04
C ASP A 72 -0.36 9.13 32.23
N ASP A 73 -0.48 8.06 33.01
CA ASP A 73 0.14 7.89 34.33
C ASP A 73 1.55 7.28 34.30
N GLY A 74 2.11 7.07 33.11
CA GLY A 74 3.43 6.45 32.93
C GLY A 74 3.47 4.94 33.18
N ARG A 75 2.33 4.29 33.51
CA ARG A 75 2.24 2.82 33.65
C ARG A 75 1.98 2.17 32.30
N TRP A 76 2.91 2.40 31.36
CA TRP A 76 2.86 1.80 30.04
C TRP A 76 3.52 0.42 30.04
N GLY A 77 2.72 -0.65 30.09
CA GLY A 77 3.20 -2.03 30.08
C GLY A 77 2.40 -2.91 29.11
N ALA A 78 2.91 -4.13 28.85
CA ALA A 78 2.31 -5.04 27.87
C ALA A 78 0.82 -5.35 28.15
N THR A 79 0.46 -5.53 29.42
CA THR A 79 -0.94 -5.77 29.83
C THR A 79 -1.84 -4.57 29.50
N ALA A 80 -1.39 -3.35 29.78
CA ALA A 80 -2.16 -2.15 29.49
C ALA A 80 -2.40 -2.02 27.98
N VAL A 81 -1.37 -2.25 27.17
CA VAL A 81 -1.47 -2.25 25.70
C VAL A 81 -2.50 -3.28 25.22
N ALA A 82 -2.40 -4.53 25.70
CA ALA A 82 -3.30 -5.61 25.32
C ALA A 82 -4.78 -5.29 25.65
N GLU A 83 -5.05 -4.75 26.85
CA GLU A 83 -6.40 -4.37 27.27
C GLU A 83 -7.03 -3.31 26.35
N ARG A 84 -6.26 -2.30 25.93
CA ARG A 84 -6.76 -1.22 25.06
C ARG A 84 -7.00 -1.74 23.64
N LEU A 85 -6.09 -2.56 23.13
CA LEU A 85 -6.26 -3.19 21.81
C LEU A 85 -7.46 -4.13 21.79
N GLU A 86 -7.65 -4.96 22.83
CA GLU A 86 -8.83 -5.82 22.91
C GLU A 86 -10.12 -4.99 23.00
N ALA A 87 -10.14 -3.92 23.79
CA ALA A 87 -11.28 -3.02 23.88
C ALA A 87 -11.60 -2.37 22.52
N PHE A 88 -10.58 -1.87 21.82
CA PHE A 88 -10.70 -1.32 20.47
C PHE A 88 -11.33 -2.33 19.49
N VAL A 89 -10.77 -3.55 19.42
CA VAL A 89 -11.26 -4.61 18.52
C VAL A 89 -12.71 -4.95 18.83
N ARG A 90 -13.05 -5.18 20.11
CA ARG A 90 -14.42 -5.49 20.52
C ARG A 90 -15.40 -4.38 20.15
N SER A 91 -15.03 -3.13 20.44
CA SER A 91 -15.85 -1.95 20.14
C SER A 91 -16.11 -1.81 18.64
N ALA A 92 -15.08 -2.00 17.81
CA ALA A 92 -15.20 -2.01 16.35
C ALA A 92 -16.13 -3.12 15.84
N LEU A 93 -15.96 -4.35 16.34
CA LEU A 93 -16.78 -5.50 15.93
C LEU A 93 -18.25 -5.36 16.34
N THR A 94 -18.53 -4.73 17.47
CA THR A 94 -19.89 -4.42 17.91
C THR A 94 -20.50 -3.29 17.08
N ALA A 95 -19.72 -2.26 16.74
CA ALA A 95 -20.20 -1.11 15.99
C ALA A 95 -20.47 -1.40 14.51
N LEU A 96 -19.73 -2.35 13.92
CA LEU A 96 -19.79 -2.72 12.52
C LEU A 96 -20.20 -4.19 12.38
N PRO A 97 -21.49 -4.53 12.35
CA PRO A 97 -21.94 -5.92 12.31
C PRO A 97 -21.79 -6.60 10.93
N ALA A 98 -21.74 -5.82 9.84
CA ALA A 98 -21.55 -6.33 8.48
C ALA A 98 -20.05 -6.51 8.14
N ARG A 99 -19.74 -7.31 7.11
CA ARG A 99 -18.39 -7.38 6.51
C ARG A 99 -18.38 -6.54 5.24
N SER A 100 -17.22 -6.01 4.88
CA SER A 100 -17.01 -5.41 3.56
C SER A 100 -17.14 -6.48 2.48
N ASP A 101 -17.73 -6.13 1.34
CA ASP A 101 -17.80 -7.02 0.17
C ASP A 101 -16.42 -7.25 -0.47
N HIS A 102 -15.41 -6.44 -0.15
CA HIS A 102 -14.09 -6.49 -0.77
C HIS A 102 -13.05 -7.28 0.04
N ARG A 103 -13.38 -7.72 1.25
CA ARG A 103 -12.45 -8.44 2.14
C ARG A 103 -13.12 -9.55 2.94
N PRO A 104 -12.42 -10.68 3.17
CA PRO A 104 -12.95 -11.77 3.99
C PRO A 104 -12.99 -11.41 5.49
N HIS A 105 -12.05 -10.57 5.94
CA HIS A 105 -11.91 -10.12 7.33
C HIS A 105 -11.97 -8.59 7.39
N ARG A 106 -12.46 -8.07 8.52
CA ARG A 106 -12.45 -6.63 8.78
C ARG A 106 -11.02 -6.15 8.96
N LEU A 107 -10.70 -5.05 8.29
CA LEU A 107 -9.42 -4.37 8.38
C LEU A 107 -9.52 -3.26 9.43
N LEU A 108 -8.77 -3.42 10.53
CA LEU A 108 -8.73 -2.49 11.63
C LEU A 108 -7.35 -1.82 11.70
N ALA A 109 -7.30 -0.50 11.54
CA ALA A 109 -6.06 0.25 11.57
C ALA A 109 -5.74 0.77 12.98
N LEU A 110 -4.50 0.65 13.42
CA LEU A 110 -4.03 1.21 14.69
C LEU A 110 -2.76 2.04 14.48
N PRO A 111 -2.63 3.21 15.12
CA PRO A 111 -1.39 3.97 15.11
C PRO A 111 -0.39 3.37 16.11
N PHE A 112 0.82 3.92 16.12
CA PHE A 112 1.68 3.78 17.29
C PHE A 112 1.25 4.76 18.38
N PHE A 113 0.47 4.28 19.35
CA PHE A 113 -0.03 5.09 20.47
C PHE A 113 0.82 4.90 21.74
N GLY A 114 0.78 5.92 22.62
CA GLY A 114 1.55 5.97 23.88
C GLY A 114 2.88 6.76 23.81
N THR A 115 3.28 7.28 22.65
CA THR A 115 4.65 7.74 22.35
C THR A 115 4.93 9.22 22.60
N ALA A 116 3.89 10.07 22.62
CA ALA A 116 3.99 11.50 22.86
C ALA A 116 3.00 11.90 23.97
N GLY A 117 3.49 12.06 25.20
CA GLY A 117 2.67 12.43 26.37
C GLY A 117 1.89 11.28 27.03
N GLY A 118 1.64 10.17 26.33
CA GLY A 118 0.87 9.00 26.82
C GLY A 118 1.66 7.96 27.62
N GLY A 119 2.67 8.37 28.38
CA GLY A 119 3.32 7.50 29.37
C GLY A 119 4.40 6.52 28.90
N ALA A 120 4.63 6.27 27.59
CA ALA A 120 5.65 5.30 27.18
C ALA A 120 7.10 5.76 27.43
N GLY A 121 7.36 7.07 27.55
CA GLY A 121 8.69 7.61 27.86
C GLY A 121 9.80 7.04 26.96
N GLY A 122 10.96 6.70 27.55
CA GLY A 122 12.12 6.09 26.86
C GLY A 122 11.97 4.60 26.49
N HIS A 123 10.77 4.00 26.57
CA HIS A 123 10.51 2.56 26.40
C HIS A 123 9.77 2.22 25.09
N LEU A 124 9.97 3.01 24.04
CA LEU A 124 9.23 2.88 22.77
C LEU A 124 9.38 1.50 22.11
N GLY A 125 10.56 0.87 22.19
CA GLY A 125 10.77 -0.47 21.63
C GLY A 125 9.93 -1.55 22.32
N ALA A 126 9.83 -1.50 23.66
CA ALA A 126 9.01 -2.44 24.43
C ALA A 126 7.51 -2.22 24.18
N ALA A 127 7.08 -0.96 24.08
CA ALA A 127 5.71 -0.61 23.72
C ALA A 127 5.34 -1.16 22.33
N LEU A 128 6.20 -0.96 21.34
CA LEU A 128 5.99 -1.44 19.98
C LEU A 128 5.92 -2.96 19.92
N ARG A 129 6.80 -3.66 20.66
CA ARG A 129 6.75 -5.12 20.78
C ARG A 129 5.43 -5.60 21.39
N ALA A 130 4.99 -4.98 22.48
CA ALA A 130 3.72 -5.31 23.11
C ALA A 130 2.52 -5.12 22.17
N ILE A 131 2.54 -4.07 21.34
CA ILE A 131 1.51 -3.83 20.31
C ILE A 131 1.52 -4.96 19.27
N LEU A 132 2.70 -5.32 18.74
CA LEU A 132 2.83 -6.37 17.73
C LEU A 132 2.39 -7.74 18.24
N ASP A 133 2.81 -8.11 19.46
CA ASP A 133 2.46 -9.39 20.08
C ASP A 133 0.95 -9.47 20.33
N SER A 134 0.37 -8.41 20.93
CA SER A 134 -1.07 -8.33 21.21
C SER A 134 -1.90 -8.30 19.92
N ALA A 135 -1.46 -7.58 18.90
CA ALA A 135 -2.16 -7.51 17.62
C ALA A 135 -2.20 -8.88 16.93
N THR A 136 -1.10 -9.62 16.98
CA THR A 136 -1.04 -10.98 16.40
C THR A 136 -2.01 -11.93 17.11
N GLU A 137 -2.04 -11.91 18.44
CA GLU A 137 -2.96 -12.72 19.24
C GLU A 137 -4.44 -12.35 18.96
N LEU A 138 -4.75 -11.06 18.98
CA LEU A 138 -6.12 -10.56 18.81
C LEU A 138 -6.64 -10.79 17.39
N ALA A 139 -5.79 -10.62 16.37
CA ALA A 139 -6.15 -10.91 14.97
C ALA A 139 -6.60 -12.36 14.80
N ALA A 140 -5.84 -13.31 15.36
CA ALA A 140 -6.16 -14.74 15.32
C ALA A 140 -7.42 -15.06 16.13
N ARG A 141 -7.56 -14.50 17.34
CA ARG A 141 -8.68 -14.77 18.24
C ARG A 141 -10.02 -14.23 17.74
N PHE A 142 -10.02 -13.04 17.12
CA PHE A 142 -11.24 -12.36 16.68
C PHE A 142 -11.52 -12.51 15.17
N GLY A 143 -10.58 -13.06 14.39
CA GLY A 143 -10.73 -13.20 12.94
C GLY A 143 -10.80 -11.86 12.23
N VAL A 144 -9.87 -10.96 12.56
CA VAL A 144 -9.72 -9.61 11.98
C VAL A 144 -8.32 -9.41 11.43
N ASP A 145 -8.16 -8.51 10.47
CA ASP A 145 -6.86 -8.05 10.02
C ASP A 145 -6.51 -6.76 10.78
N LEU A 146 -5.43 -6.78 11.57
CA LEU A 146 -4.94 -5.61 12.30
C LEU A 146 -3.73 -5.02 11.59
N VAL A 147 -3.79 -3.73 11.25
CA VAL A 147 -2.70 -3.04 10.57
C VAL A 147 -2.13 -1.94 11.44
N LEU A 148 -0.86 -2.12 11.82
CA LEU A 148 -0.08 -1.11 12.51
C LEU A 148 0.45 -0.08 11.51
N VAL A 149 -0.09 1.13 11.58
CA VAL A 149 0.28 2.24 10.71
C VAL A 149 1.28 3.14 11.41
N LEU A 150 2.46 3.24 10.80
CA LEU A 150 3.59 4.01 11.31
C LEU A 150 3.91 5.11 10.31
N ARG A 151 4.15 6.33 10.81
CA ARG A 151 4.57 7.50 10.02
C ARG A 151 6.07 7.78 10.13
N ASP A 152 6.68 7.36 11.23
CA ASP A 152 8.10 7.54 11.49
C ASP A 152 8.91 6.37 10.93
N ARG A 153 9.96 6.68 10.15
CA ARG A 153 10.83 5.69 9.52
C ARG A 153 11.56 4.82 10.54
N SER A 154 12.01 5.38 11.66
CA SER A 154 12.71 4.63 12.70
C SER A 154 11.78 3.64 13.40
N ALA A 155 10.56 4.07 13.73
CA ALA A 155 9.50 3.21 14.26
C ALA A 155 9.19 2.06 13.28
N PHE A 156 9.06 2.39 11.99
CA PHE A 156 8.77 1.42 10.95
C PHE A 156 9.89 0.39 10.80
N SER A 157 11.15 0.81 10.66
CA SER A 157 12.28 -0.12 10.55
C SER A 157 12.43 -1.00 11.81
N LEU A 158 12.20 -0.45 13.01
CA LEU A 158 12.21 -1.24 14.24
C LEU A 158 11.06 -2.26 14.28
N ALA A 159 9.84 -1.87 13.89
CA ALA A 159 8.70 -2.80 13.82
C ALA A 159 9.03 -3.98 12.90
N GLN A 160 9.59 -3.71 11.71
CA GLN A 160 9.96 -4.77 10.77
C GLN A 160 11.08 -5.66 11.31
N LYS A 161 12.06 -5.11 12.03
CA LYS A 161 13.07 -5.92 12.74
C LYS A 161 12.42 -6.87 13.75
N LEU A 162 11.57 -6.34 14.63
CA LEU A 162 10.90 -7.13 15.67
C LEU A 162 10.06 -8.25 15.07
N ARG A 163 9.38 -7.99 13.94
CA ARG A 163 8.60 -9.01 13.21
C ARG A 163 9.48 -10.11 12.60
N ARG A 164 10.67 -9.79 12.09
CA ARG A 164 11.62 -10.79 11.58
C ARG A 164 12.26 -11.64 12.67
N GLU A 165 12.46 -11.07 13.85
CA GLU A 165 13.08 -11.74 15.00
C GLU A 165 12.07 -12.53 15.86
N ALA A 166 10.77 -12.37 15.60
CA ALA A 166 9.72 -13.08 16.31
C ALA A 166 9.88 -14.60 16.11
N THR A 167 10.09 -15.33 17.20
CA THR A 167 10.44 -16.76 17.19
C THR A 167 9.23 -17.68 17.00
N ALA A 168 8.02 -17.24 17.35
CA ALA A 168 6.73 -17.90 17.08
C ALA A 168 5.56 -17.10 17.70
N PRO A 169 4.32 -17.23 17.17
CA PRO A 169 3.96 -17.80 15.86
C PRO A 169 4.44 -16.91 14.70
N SER A 170 4.57 -17.47 13.49
CA SER A 170 4.94 -16.71 12.28
C SER A 170 4.00 -15.52 12.10
N SER A 171 4.54 -14.33 11.79
CA SER A 171 3.73 -13.17 11.40
C SER A 171 2.95 -13.39 10.08
N TRP A 172 3.28 -14.45 9.32
CA TRP A 172 2.65 -14.79 8.05
C TRP A 172 2.24 -16.28 8.04
N PRO A 173 1.23 -16.68 8.83
CA PRO A 173 0.87 -18.09 8.98
C PRO A 173 0.14 -18.67 7.76
N SER A 174 -0.41 -17.82 6.88
CA SER A 174 -1.18 -18.26 5.70
C SER A 174 -0.29 -18.60 4.50
N LEU A 175 0.89 -17.97 4.39
CA LEU A 175 1.82 -18.20 3.30
C LEU A 175 2.52 -19.55 3.46
N ASP A 176 2.49 -20.37 2.42
CA ASP A 176 3.26 -21.62 2.38
C ASP A 176 4.78 -21.35 2.27
N GLY A 177 5.58 -22.40 2.43
CA GLY A 177 7.05 -22.27 2.38
C GLY A 177 7.58 -21.71 1.05
N HIS A 178 6.91 -22.01 -0.06
CA HIS A 178 7.34 -21.51 -1.38
C HIS A 178 7.08 -20.02 -1.53
N LEU A 179 5.89 -19.55 -1.14
CA LEU A 179 5.53 -18.13 -1.12
C LEU A 179 6.45 -17.35 -0.17
N GLN A 180 6.75 -17.90 1.01
CA GLN A 180 7.69 -17.28 1.95
C GLN A 180 9.10 -17.10 1.36
N GLU A 181 9.63 -18.13 0.70
CA GLU A 181 10.93 -18.07 0.02
C GLU A 181 10.92 -17.02 -1.12
N LYS A 182 9.84 -16.98 -1.91
CA LYS A 182 9.68 -16.01 -3.00
C LYS A 182 9.56 -14.58 -2.47
N ALA A 183 8.76 -14.34 -1.43
CA ALA A 183 8.63 -13.04 -0.78
C ALA A 183 9.98 -12.55 -0.24
N LYS A 184 10.77 -13.44 0.38
CA LYS A 184 12.11 -13.13 0.86
C LYS A 184 13.05 -12.79 -0.30
N SER A 185 13.06 -13.58 -1.37
CA SER A 185 13.90 -13.33 -2.55
C SER A 185 13.56 -12.00 -3.20
N LEU A 186 12.27 -11.71 -3.45
CA LEU A 186 11.83 -10.44 -4.04
C LEU A 186 12.12 -9.26 -3.11
N GLY A 187 11.94 -9.45 -1.80
CA GLY A 187 12.27 -8.45 -0.79
C GLY A 187 13.76 -8.10 -0.79
N GLN A 188 14.65 -9.08 -0.99
CA GLN A 188 16.10 -8.83 -1.12
C GLN A 188 16.45 -8.07 -2.40
N ILE A 189 15.82 -8.42 -3.54
CA ILE A 189 16.02 -7.72 -4.81
C ILE A 189 15.53 -6.26 -4.67
N ALA A 190 14.38 -6.05 -4.04
CA ALA A 190 13.88 -4.72 -3.71
C ALA A 190 14.83 -3.98 -2.77
N GLY A 191 15.29 -4.60 -1.68
CA GLY A 191 16.25 -4.05 -0.73
C GLY A 191 17.56 -3.57 -1.37
N ALA A 192 17.98 -4.22 -2.46
CA ALA A 192 19.15 -3.83 -3.26
C ALA A 192 18.87 -2.74 -4.32
N GLY A 193 17.63 -2.26 -4.45
CA GLY A 193 17.23 -1.27 -5.44
C GLY A 193 17.08 -1.81 -6.87
N HIS A 194 16.99 -3.14 -7.03
CA HIS A 194 16.94 -3.80 -8.34
C HIS A 194 15.54 -4.27 -8.76
N LEU A 195 14.50 -3.93 -8.00
CA LEU A 195 13.11 -4.27 -8.30
C LEU A 195 12.31 -3.01 -8.64
N VAL A 196 11.54 -3.04 -9.73
CA VAL A 196 10.61 -1.96 -10.10
C VAL A 196 9.18 -2.51 -10.11
N PRO A 197 8.27 -1.98 -9.26
CA PRO A 197 6.86 -2.36 -9.30
C PRO A 197 6.18 -1.92 -10.59
N PHE A 198 5.36 -2.79 -11.15
CA PHE A 198 4.44 -2.54 -12.25
C PHE A 198 3.02 -2.79 -11.76
N LEU A 199 2.21 -1.74 -11.70
CA LEU A 199 0.92 -1.72 -11.02
C LEU A 199 -0.21 -1.70 -12.04
N GLY A 200 -1.15 -2.63 -11.90
CA GLY A 200 -2.41 -2.63 -12.64
C GLY A 200 -3.60 -2.33 -11.74
N ALA A 201 -4.79 -2.30 -12.34
CA ALA A 201 -6.03 -1.87 -11.69
C ALA A 201 -6.35 -2.67 -10.43
N GLY A 202 -5.93 -3.94 -10.36
CA GLY A 202 -6.13 -4.80 -9.19
C GLY A 202 -5.50 -4.26 -7.90
N VAL A 203 -4.48 -3.38 -7.98
CA VAL A 203 -3.87 -2.73 -6.81
C VAL A 203 -4.86 -1.76 -6.14
N SER A 204 -5.69 -1.08 -6.94
CA SER A 204 -6.65 -0.08 -6.48
C SER A 204 -7.99 -0.69 -6.04
N VAL A 205 -8.28 -1.95 -6.39
CA VAL A 205 -9.52 -2.64 -5.97
C VAL A 205 -9.66 -2.71 -4.45
N SER A 206 -8.53 -2.85 -3.73
CA SER A 206 -8.52 -2.85 -2.25
C SER A 206 -8.98 -1.52 -1.63
N ALA A 207 -8.99 -0.43 -2.41
CA ALA A 207 -9.53 0.87 -2.04
C ALA A 207 -11.01 1.06 -2.43
N GLY A 208 -11.61 0.09 -3.14
CA GLY A 208 -12.95 0.20 -3.72
C GLY A 208 -12.97 0.67 -5.18
N ALA A 209 -11.81 0.74 -5.86
CA ALA A 209 -11.77 1.13 -7.27
C ALA A 209 -12.44 0.06 -8.15
N PRO A 210 -13.15 0.46 -9.22
CA PRO A 210 -13.76 -0.49 -10.13
C PRO A 210 -12.70 -1.24 -10.94
N SER A 211 -12.95 -2.51 -11.23
CA SER A 211 -12.27 -3.21 -12.33
C SER A 211 -12.66 -2.59 -13.67
N TRP A 212 -11.93 -2.91 -14.75
CA TRP A 212 -12.20 -2.36 -16.08
C TRP A 212 -13.66 -2.59 -16.52
N GLY A 213 -14.20 -3.81 -16.33
CA GLY A 213 -15.59 -4.11 -16.66
C GLY A 213 -16.58 -3.27 -15.83
N GLN A 214 -16.35 -3.18 -14.52
CA GLN A 214 -17.17 -2.36 -13.61
C GLN A 214 -17.10 -0.87 -13.91
N LEU A 215 -15.95 -0.37 -14.39
CA LEU A 215 -15.79 1.00 -14.83
C LEU A 215 -16.68 1.27 -16.05
N LEU A 216 -16.64 0.40 -17.06
CA LEU A 216 -17.50 0.53 -18.24
C LEU A 216 -18.99 0.42 -17.87
N ASP A 217 -19.36 -0.44 -16.92
CA ASP A 217 -20.73 -0.53 -16.42
C ASP A 217 -21.17 0.75 -15.69
N THR A 218 -20.26 1.36 -14.92
CA THR A 218 -20.50 2.64 -14.21
C THR A 218 -20.68 3.79 -15.20
N LEU A 219 -19.80 3.90 -16.20
CA LEU A 219 -19.90 4.89 -17.27
C LEU A 219 -21.18 4.69 -18.10
N ARG A 220 -21.53 3.43 -18.38
CA ARG A 220 -22.76 3.08 -19.07
C ARG A 220 -24.00 3.53 -18.29
N ALA A 221 -24.00 3.44 -16.97
CA ALA A 221 -25.13 3.91 -16.15
C ALA A 221 -25.36 5.43 -16.26
N GLY A 222 -24.32 6.20 -16.62
CA GLY A 222 -24.41 7.63 -16.91
C GLY A 222 -25.02 7.97 -18.27
N ILE A 223 -25.29 6.96 -19.12
CA ILE A 223 -25.78 7.11 -20.49
C ILE A 223 -27.10 6.36 -20.67
N HIS A 224 -28.04 6.97 -21.39
CA HIS A 224 -29.30 6.31 -21.75
C HIS A 224 -29.16 5.50 -23.05
N LEU A 225 -28.97 4.18 -22.92
CA LEU A 225 -29.04 3.23 -24.03
C LEU A 225 -30.45 2.64 -24.18
N LYS A 226 -30.92 2.40 -25.43
CA LYS A 226 -32.17 1.65 -25.64
C LYS A 226 -31.95 0.17 -25.36
N GLU A 227 -32.99 -0.55 -24.93
CA GLU A 227 -32.90 -1.99 -24.57
C GLU A 227 -32.33 -2.87 -25.70
N ALA A 228 -32.65 -2.59 -26.96
CA ALA A 228 -32.11 -3.35 -28.09
C ALA A 228 -30.60 -3.11 -28.34
N GLU A 229 -30.06 -1.98 -27.90
CA GLU A 229 -28.64 -1.62 -28.03
C GLU A 229 -27.81 -2.23 -26.89
N ALA A 230 -28.47 -2.57 -25.77
CA ALA A 230 -27.85 -3.13 -24.57
C ALA A 230 -27.21 -4.51 -24.80
N GLU A 231 -27.89 -5.40 -25.53
CA GLU A 231 -27.39 -6.74 -25.86
C GLU A 231 -26.23 -6.66 -26.86
N ALA A 232 -26.37 -5.80 -27.88
CA ALA A 232 -25.32 -5.58 -28.87
C ALA A 232 -24.03 -5.02 -28.24
N PHE A 233 -24.16 -4.12 -27.26
CA PHE A 233 -23.03 -3.56 -26.52
C PHE A 233 -22.22 -4.62 -25.76
N GLN A 234 -22.90 -5.56 -25.09
CA GLN A 234 -22.22 -6.62 -24.32
C GLN A 234 -21.47 -7.63 -25.21
N GLY A 235 -21.81 -7.72 -26.50
CA GLY A 235 -21.08 -8.55 -27.46
C GLY A 235 -19.76 -7.95 -27.96
N LEU A 236 -19.48 -6.68 -27.66
CA LEU A 236 -18.25 -5.99 -28.07
C LEU A 236 -17.09 -6.29 -27.10
N GLY A 237 -15.85 -6.22 -27.61
CA GLY A 237 -14.66 -6.21 -26.77
C GLY A 237 -14.58 -4.95 -25.91
N LEU A 238 -13.87 -4.99 -24.77
CA LEU A 238 -13.82 -3.88 -23.80
C LEU A 238 -13.36 -2.54 -24.40
N LEU A 239 -12.37 -2.57 -25.30
CA LEU A 239 -11.88 -1.35 -25.97
C LEU A 239 -12.91 -0.76 -26.95
N ASP A 240 -13.73 -1.61 -27.58
CA ASP A 240 -14.78 -1.18 -28.49
C ASP A 240 -16.01 -0.67 -27.72
N GLN A 241 -16.33 -1.30 -26.59
CA GLN A 241 -17.32 -0.79 -25.62
C GLN A 241 -16.95 0.62 -25.15
N ALA A 242 -15.68 0.84 -24.78
CA ALA A 242 -15.18 2.15 -24.40
C ALA A 242 -15.33 3.19 -25.53
N GLY A 243 -14.96 2.83 -26.77
CA GLY A 243 -15.12 3.72 -27.93
C GLY A 243 -16.59 4.09 -28.20
N VAL A 244 -17.52 3.15 -28.04
CA VAL A 244 -18.95 3.45 -28.14
C VAL A 244 -19.40 4.41 -27.04
N LEU A 245 -18.98 4.18 -25.79
CA LEU A 245 -19.31 5.07 -24.68
C LEU A 245 -18.75 6.48 -24.90
N GLU A 246 -17.51 6.61 -25.37
CA GLU A 246 -16.90 7.91 -25.67
C GLU A 246 -17.76 8.72 -26.65
N GLN A 247 -18.20 8.10 -27.75
CA GLN A 247 -19.06 8.76 -28.74
C GLN A 247 -20.41 9.17 -28.14
N LEU A 248 -21.03 8.32 -27.31
CA LEU A 248 -22.29 8.64 -26.65
C LEU A 248 -22.16 9.77 -25.64
N TYR A 249 -21.05 9.81 -24.88
CA TYR A 249 -20.74 10.91 -23.99
C TYR A 249 -20.54 12.22 -24.78
N ALA A 250 -19.85 12.16 -25.91
CA ALA A 250 -19.65 13.30 -26.80
C ALA A 250 -20.98 13.81 -27.39
N ASP A 251 -21.87 12.92 -27.81
CA ASP A 251 -23.19 13.29 -28.33
C ASP A 251 -24.08 13.93 -27.24
N GLN A 252 -24.03 13.41 -26.01
CA GLN A 252 -24.84 13.90 -24.89
C GLN A 252 -24.32 15.22 -24.31
N HIS A 253 -23.00 15.41 -24.24
CA HIS A 253 -22.36 16.53 -23.54
C HIS A 253 -21.66 17.53 -24.48
N GLY A 254 -21.60 17.23 -25.78
CA GLY A 254 -21.00 18.08 -26.81
C GLY A 254 -19.47 18.04 -26.89
N SER A 255 -18.79 17.13 -26.17
CA SER A 255 -17.33 17.02 -26.15
C SER A 255 -16.86 15.63 -25.72
N THR A 256 -15.81 15.11 -26.36
CA THR A 256 -15.13 13.87 -25.94
C THR A 256 -14.44 14.01 -24.57
N ALA A 257 -14.10 15.23 -24.15
CA ALA A 257 -13.53 15.48 -22.83
C ALA A 257 -14.47 15.07 -21.67
N ALA A 258 -15.78 15.03 -21.92
CA ALA A 258 -16.76 14.58 -20.93
C ALA A 258 -16.56 13.10 -20.55
N PHE A 259 -16.09 12.27 -21.50
CA PHE A 259 -15.81 10.86 -21.24
C PHE A 259 -14.62 10.71 -20.29
N GLY A 260 -13.50 11.40 -20.55
CA GLY A 260 -12.34 11.40 -19.67
C GLY A 260 -12.67 11.93 -18.26
N GLN A 261 -13.49 12.98 -18.16
CA GLN A 261 -13.99 13.50 -16.88
C GLN A 261 -14.81 12.45 -16.12
N ALA A 262 -15.74 11.76 -16.79
CA ALA A 262 -16.54 10.70 -16.17
C ALA A 262 -15.66 9.53 -15.70
N VAL A 263 -14.62 9.17 -16.46
CA VAL A 263 -13.63 8.17 -16.03
C VAL A 263 -12.91 8.64 -14.77
N ALA A 264 -12.45 9.90 -14.75
CA ALA A 264 -11.76 10.48 -13.60
C ALA A 264 -12.62 10.48 -12.34
N GLU A 265 -13.89 10.91 -12.44
CA GLU A 265 -14.85 10.89 -11.33
C GLU A 265 -15.10 9.47 -10.78
N ALA A 266 -15.09 8.45 -11.65
CA ALA A 266 -15.35 7.07 -11.25
C ALA A 266 -14.16 6.41 -10.50
N VAL A 267 -12.95 6.96 -10.62
CA VAL A 267 -11.72 6.34 -10.09
C VAL A 267 -10.90 7.23 -9.16
N ASP A 268 -11.22 8.52 -9.04
CA ASP A 268 -10.56 9.46 -8.12
C ASP A 268 -11.02 9.22 -6.67
N LEU A 269 -10.44 8.18 -6.06
CA LEU A 269 -10.75 7.77 -4.70
C LEU A 269 -9.91 8.52 -3.66
N PRO A 270 -10.48 8.89 -2.50
CA PRO A 270 -9.79 9.67 -1.49
C PRO A 270 -8.84 8.85 -0.60
N ARG A 271 -8.90 7.51 -0.64
CA ARG A 271 -8.17 6.61 0.27
C ARG A 271 -7.58 5.44 -0.48
N TYR A 272 -6.35 5.06 -0.17
CA TYR A 272 -5.69 3.89 -0.75
C TYR A 272 -5.91 2.64 0.11
N GLY A 273 -5.89 1.45 -0.49
CA GLY A 273 -5.88 0.18 0.23
C GLY A 273 -4.48 -0.25 0.67
N LEU A 274 -4.34 -1.48 1.19
CA LEU A 274 -3.05 -1.96 1.72
C LEU A 274 -2.00 -2.16 0.63
N ALA A 275 -2.38 -2.66 -0.56
CA ALA A 275 -1.42 -2.95 -1.61
C ALA A 275 -0.60 -1.71 -2.03
N PRO A 276 -1.21 -0.54 -2.36
CA PRO A 276 -0.47 0.70 -2.59
C PRO A 276 0.47 1.07 -1.44
N ALA A 277 -0.01 1.00 -0.19
CA ALA A 277 0.76 1.35 0.99
C ALA A 277 1.98 0.45 1.20
N LEU A 278 1.84 -0.85 1.00
CA LEU A 278 2.92 -1.83 1.11
C LEU A 278 3.95 -1.64 0.01
N LEU A 279 3.51 -1.48 -1.24
CA LEU A 279 4.37 -1.27 -2.40
C LEU A 279 5.14 0.05 -2.31
N ALA A 280 4.52 1.11 -1.77
CA ALA A 280 5.16 2.41 -1.56
C ALA A 280 6.36 2.35 -0.59
N THR A 281 6.38 1.38 0.33
CA THR A 281 7.50 1.19 1.27
C THR A 281 8.72 0.49 0.66
N LEU A 282 8.59 -0.09 -0.54
CA LEU A 282 9.70 -0.78 -1.19
C LEU A 282 10.78 0.23 -1.61
N PRO A 283 12.07 -0.06 -1.35
CA PRO A 283 13.18 0.78 -1.80
C PRO A 283 13.41 0.58 -3.30
N SER A 284 12.54 1.19 -4.11
CA SER A 284 12.62 1.15 -5.57
C SER A 284 12.89 2.53 -6.16
N PRO A 285 13.83 2.67 -7.11
CA PRO A 285 14.10 3.94 -7.81
C PRO A 285 12.91 4.42 -8.65
N GLY A 286 11.99 3.52 -9.00
CA GLY A 286 10.90 3.78 -9.94
C GLY A 286 9.67 2.91 -9.71
N ALA A 287 8.55 3.29 -10.33
CA ALA A 287 7.36 2.46 -10.40
C ALA A 287 6.64 2.76 -11.70
N ILE A 288 5.97 1.77 -12.27
CA ILE A 288 5.19 1.90 -13.50
C ILE A 288 3.74 1.54 -13.16
N THR A 289 2.78 2.28 -13.69
CA THR A 289 1.36 1.99 -13.47
C THR A 289 0.54 2.21 -14.74
N LEU A 290 -0.52 1.42 -14.87
CA LEU A 290 -1.58 1.62 -15.86
C LEU A 290 -2.81 2.31 -15.26
N ASN A 291 -2.79 2.57 -13.95
CA ASN A 291 -3.94 3.12 -13.25
C ASN A 291 -4.00 4.64 -13.44
N TYR A 292 -5.21 5.15 -13.61
CA TYR A 292 -5.47 6.59 -13.73
C TYR A 292 -5.46 7.29 -12.37
N ASP A 293 -5.89 6.59 -11.32
CA ASP A 293 -6.05 7.11 -9.94
C ASP A 293 -4.73 7.59 -9.31
N ARG A 294 -4.83 8.35 -8.22
CA ARG A 294 -3.67 8.93 -7.49
C ARG A 294 -3.32 8.19 -6.21
N LEU A 295 -3.81 6.96 -6.04
CA LEU A 295 -3.73 6.23 -4.77
C LEU A 295 -2.29 5.85 -4.44
N PHE A 296 -1.51 5.48 -5.45
CA PHE A 296 -0.10 5.11 -5.25
C PHE A 296 0.77 6.34 -4.95
N GLU A 297 0.49 7.48 -5.56
CA GLU A 297 1.14 8.77 -5.29
C GLU A 297 0.91 9.20 -3.84
N MET A 298 -0.33 9.10 -3.38
CA MET A 298 -0.71 9.40 -2.00
C MET A 298 0.00 8.45 -1.02
N ALA A 299 0.02 7.14 -1.31
CA ALA A 299 0.75 6.15 -0.52
C ALA A 299 2.26 6.42 -0.49
N CYS A 300 2.86 6.84 -1.61
CA CYS A 300 4.28 7.20 -1.70
C CYS A 300 4.61 8.44 -0.86
N SER A 301 3.73 9.46 -0.87
CA SER A 301 3.87 10.65 -0.02
C SER A 301 3.83 10.28 1.46
N ASP A 302 2.87 9.46 1.87
CA ASP A 302 2.72 9.02 3.26
C ASP A 302 3.86 8.08 3.70
N ALA A 303 4.43 7.32 2.77
CA ALA A 303 5.64 6.54 2.95
C ALA A 303 6.93 7.39 2.85
N GLN A 304 6.83 8.73 2.94
CA GLN A 304 7.96 9.67 2.93
C GLN A 304 8.90 9.46 1.71
N ARG A 305 8.36 8.99 0.60
CA ARG A 305 9.06 8.68 -0.64
C ARG A 305 8.26 9.20 -1.84
N PRO A 306 7.99 10.51 -1.90
CA PRO A 306 7.25 11.09 -3.01
C PRO A 306 7.94 10.76 -4.34
N ARG A 307 7.13 10.52 -5.37
CA ARG A 307 7.59 10.17 -6.71
C ARG A 307 7.17 11.26 -7.69
N THR A 308 8.05 11.63 -8.59
CA THR A 308 7.71 12.52 -9.71
C THR A 308 6.94 11.73 -10.77
N VAL A 309 5.73 12.19 -11.12
CA VAL A 309 4.84 11.52 -12.07
C VAL A 309 5.24 11.86 -13.51
N ILE A 310 5.43 10.86 -14.36
CA ILE A 310 5.77 10.96 -15.79
C ILE A 310 4.56 10.45 -16.58
N PRO A 311 4.12 11.13 -17.66
CA PRO A 311 4.76 12.27 -18.33
C PRO A 311 4.40 13.67 -17.79
N GLU A 312 3.50 13.78 -16.80
CA GLU A 312 3.00 15.06 -16.26
C GLU A 312 4.12 16.00 -15.77
N ASN A 313 5.20 15.44 -15.22
CA ASN A 313 6.32 16.18 -14.66
C ASN A 313 7.67 15.59 -15.10
N ILE A 314 8.69 16.43 -15.14
CA ILE A 314 10.07 16.02 -15.45
C ILE A 314 10.81 15.68 -14.15
N PRO A 315 11.31 14.44 -13.97
CA PRO A 315 12.05 14.06 -12.79
C PRO A 315 13.42 14.76 -12.73
N ALA A 316 13.79 15.29 -11.57
CA ALA A 316 15.18 15.68 -11.33
C ALA A 316 16.08 14.44 -11.20
N VAL A 317 17.35 14.58 -11.55
CA VAL A 317 18.33 13.48 -11.46
C VAL A 317 18.40 12.95 -10.02
N GLY A 318 18.19 11.65 -9.86
CA GLY A 318 18.23 10.98 -8.55
C GLY A 318 16.90 10.96 -7.79
N ASN A 319 15.84 11.58 -8.31
CA ASN A 319 14.51 11.47 -7.71
C ASN A 319 13.84 10.14 -8.08
N ASN A 320 13.02 9.64 -7.16
CA ASN A 320 12.12 8.54 -7.45
C ASN A 320 11.05 9.01 -8.45
N TRP A 321 10.68 8.13 -9.38
CA TRP A 321 9.69 8.44 -10.40
C TRP A 321 8.52 7.44 -10.38
N LEU A 322 7.40 7.85 -10.96
CA LEU A 322 6.22 7.04 -11.25
C LEU A 322 5.85 7.26 -12.71
N LEU A 323 5.87 6.22 -13.54
CA LEU A 323 5.49 6.27 -14.94
C LEU A 323 4.03 5.84 -15.09
N LYS A 324 3.16 6.74 -15.55
CA LYS A 324 1.77 6.45 -15.91
C LYS A 324 1.66 6.26 -17.42
N LEU A 325 1.36 5.04 -17.86
CA LEU A 325 1.33 4.72 -19.29
C LEU A 325 0.02 5.08 -19.96
N HIS A 326 -1.09 5.06 -19.23
CA HIS A 326 -2.44 5.28 -19.77
C HIS A 326 -3.06 6.61 -19.34
N GLY A 327 -2.24 7.57 -18.90
CA GLY A 327 -2.72 8.87 -18.42
C GLY A 327 -3.12 8.86 -16.95
N SER A 328 -3.77 9.94 -16.52
CA SER A 328 -4.05 10.22 -15.12
C SER A 328 -5.34 11.03 -14.94
N VAL A 329 -6.01 10.87 -13.80
CA VAL A 329 -7.17 11.71 -13.44
C VAL A 329 -6.82 13.19 -13.28
N SER A 330 -5.54 13.55 -13.09
CA SER A 330 -5.09 14.95 -13.07
C SER A 330 -5.18 15.64 -14.43
N GLU A 331 -5.09 14.87 -15.52
CA GLU A 331 -5.21 15.35 -16.91
C GLU A 331 -6.16 14.40 -17.66
N PRO A 332 -7.49 14.53 -17.48
CA PRO A 332 -8.47 13.58 -18.01
C PRO A 332 -8.40 13.35 -19.53
N GLU A 333 -7.88 14.33 -20.29
CA GLU A 333 -7.61 14.26 -21.72
C GLU A 333 -6.45 13.31 -22.11
N SER A 334 -5.62 12.91 -21.14
CA SER A 334 -4.50 11.98 -21.33
C SER A 334 -4.92 10.50 -21.19
N ILE A 335 -6.16 10.24 -20.76
CA ILE A 335 -6.66 8.90 -20.47
C ILE A 335 -6.70 8.05 -21.75
N VAL A 336 -6.09 6.86 -21.69
CA VAL A 336 -6.07 5.87 -22.78
C VAL A 336 -7.03 4.74 -22.44
N LEU A 337 -8.19 4.68 -23.10
CA LEU A 337 -9.22 3.68 -22.78
C LEU A 337 -9.88 3.04 -24.02
N THR A 338 -9.92 3.75 -25.15
CA THR A 338 -10.53 3.27 -26.40
C THR A 338 -9.52 2.55 -27.28
N ARG A 339 -10.00 1.80 -28.29
CA ARG A 339 -9.12 1.20 -29.30
C ARG A 339 -8.32 2.26 -30.06
N ASP A 340 -8.93 3.41 -30.35
CA ASP A 340 -8.26 4.50 -31.08
C ASP A 340 -7.14 5.12 -30.23
N ASP A 341 -7.32 5.25 -28.90
CA ASP A 341 -6.24 5.71 -28.01
C ASP A 341 -5.04 4.75 -28.03
N TYR A 342 -5.33 3.45 -28.01
CA TYR A 342 -4.32 2.39 -28.11
C TYR A 342 -3.58 2.38 -29.45
N LEU A 343 -4.16 2.91 -30.53
CA LEU A 343 -3.55 2.95 -31.86
C LEU A 343 -2.90 4.31 -32.21
N GLY A 344 -3.46 5.41 -31.71
CA GLY A 344 -3.19 6.77 -32.19
C GLY A 344 -1.97 7.47 -31.57
N TYR A 345 -1.51 7.05 -30.39
CA TYR A 345 -0.54 7.81 -29.57
C TYR A 345 0.96 7.47 -29.80
N ASN A 346 1.38 7.22 -31.05
CA ASN A 346 2.69 6.61 -31.33
C ASN A 346 3.91 7.32 -30.74
N SER A 347 4.06 8.65 -30.87
CA SER A 347 5.35 9.29 -30.55
C SER A 347 5.63 9.45 -29.04
N ASN A 348 4.65 9.80 -28.21
CA ASN A 348 4.83 9.86 -26.75
C ASN A 348 4.92 8.44 -26.16
N ARG A 349 4.09 7.52 -26.67
CA ARG A 349 4.05 6.12 -26.21
C ARG A 349 5.34 5.38 -26.52
N ASP A 350 6.03 5.67 -27.62
CA ASP A 350 7.33 5.10 -27.95
C ASP A 350 8.39 5.45 -26.89
N ALA A 351 8.42 6.71 -26.44
CA ALA A 351 9.35 7.17 -25.41
C ALA A 351 9.06 6.53 -24.04
N LEU A 352 7.79 6.46 -23.64
CA LEU A 352 7.38 5.81 -22.38
C LEU A 352 7.64 4.31 -22.45
N SER A 353 7.39 3.66 -23.59
CA SER A 353 7.67 2.25 -23.83
C SER A 353 9.18 1.96 -23.77
N ALA A 354 10.03 2.87 -24.26
CA ALA A 354 11.48 2.74 -24.14
C ALA A 354 11.95 2.68 -22.67
N LEU A 355 11.31 3.44 -21.77
CA LEU A 355 11.58 3.34 -20.33
C LEU A 355 11.21 1.96 -19.78
N VAL A 356 10.02 1.44 -20.12
CA VAL A 356 9.60 0.10 -19.69
C VAL A 356 10.57 -0.96 -20.22
N LYS A 357 10.96 -0.89 -21.50
CA LYS A 357 11.94 -1.78 -22.13
C LYS A 357 13.30 -1.72 -21.42
N ALA A 358 13.78 -0.53 -21.06
CA ALA A 358 15.02 -0.37 -20.31
C ALA A 358 14.94 -1.02 -18.91
N HIS A 359 13.81 -0.89 -18.22
CA HIS A 359 13.63 -1.54 -16.91
C HIS A 359 13.51 -3.05 -16.99
N LEU A 360 12.85 -3.60 -18.01
CA LEU A 360 12.85 -5.05 -18.27
C LEU A 360 14.25 -5.63 -18.55
N LEU A 361 15.20 -4.80 -19.01
CA LEU A 361 16.59 -5.21 -19.28
C LEU A 361 17.52 -5.07 -18.07
N THR A 362 17.20 -4.16 -17.14
CA THR A 362 18.14 -3.71 -16.10
C THR A 362 17.65 -3.99 -14.68
N HIS A 363 16.37 -4.27 -14.51
CA HIS A 363 15.71 -4.48 -13.22
C HIS A 363 14.80 -5.71 -13.29
N HIS A 364 14.42 -6.21 -12.13
CA HIS A 364 13.37 -7.20 -11.99
C HIS A 364 12.01 -6.49 -11.90
N LEU A 365 11.12 -6.69 -12.87
CA LEU A 365 9.77 -6.14 -12.77
C LEU A 365 8.88 -6.98 -11.86
N LEU A 366 8.15 -6.33 -10.95
CA LEU A 366 7.14 -6.98 -10.12
C LEU A 366 5.74 -6.52 -10.54
N PHE A 367 5.00 -7.39 -11.22
CA PHE A 367 3.64 -7.09 -11.67
C PHE A 367 2.64 -7.43 -10.58
N VAL A 368 1.82 -6.46 -10.18
CA VAL A 368 0.80 -6.59 -9.13
C VAL A 368 -0.52 -6.03 -9.65
N GLY A 369 -1.60 -6.80 -9.50
CA GLY A 369 -2.93 -6.37 -9.96
C GLY A 369 -3.02 -6.15 -11.48
N PHE A 370 -2.10 -6.74 -12.25
CA PHE A 370 -1.98 -6.56 -13.68
C PHE A 370 -2.46 -7.81 -14.43
N GLY A 371 -3.35 -7.61 -15.40
CA GLY A 371 -3.79 -8.67 -16.30
C GLY A 371 -2.83 -8.81 -17.48
N LEU A 372 -2.36 -10.04 -17.76
CA LEU A 372 -1.44 -10.34 -18.87
C LEU A 372 -2.12 -10.35 -20.25
N ALA A 373 -3.30 -9.75 -20.37
CA ALA A 373 -4.08 -9.66 -21.61
C ALA A 373 -3.80 -8.36 -22.39
N ASP A 374 -3.02 -7.44 -21.84
CA ASP A 374 -2.71 -6.17 -22.49
C ASP A 374 -1.75 -6.36 -23.69
N ASP A 375 -2.23 -6.08 -24.90
CA ASP A 375 -1.49 -6.29 -26.15
C ASP A 375 -0.22 -5.42 -26.25
N HIS A 376 -0.25 -4.20 -25.69
CA HIS A 376 0.90 -3.29 -25.69
C HIS A 376 2.04 -3.85 -24.85
N PHE A 377 1.70 -4.44 -23.71
CA PHE A 377 2.67 -5.11 -22.88
C PHE A 377 3.32 -6.33 -23.58
N HIS A 378 2.54 -7.12 -24.33
CA HIS A 378 3.10 -8.23 -25.13
C HIS A 378 4.11 -7.74 -26.17
N GLU A 379 3.82 -6.63 -26.83
CA GLU A 379 4.74 -5.98 -27.78
C GLU A 379 6.04 -5.55 -27.09
N ILE A 380 5.94 -4.86 -25.96
CA ILE A 380 7.10 -4.41 -25.17
C ILE A 380 7.99 -5.60 -24.78
N VAL A 381 7.41 -6.67 -24.25
CA VAL A 381 8.19 -7.86 -23.86
C VAL A 381 8.80 -8.54 -25.08
N HIS A 382 8.06 -8.63 -26.19
CA HIS A 382 8.56 -9.21 -27.43
C HIS A 382 9.82 -8.48 -27.94
N ASP A 383 9.80 -7.15 -27.95
CA ASP A 383 10.92 -6.32 -28.38
C ASP A 383 12.15 -6.49 -27.50
N VAL A 384 11.99 -6.50 -26.17
CA VAL A 384 13.08 -6.72 -25.23
C VAL A 384 13.74 -8.07 -25.47
N ARG A 385 12.94 -9.13 -25.66
CA ARG A 385 13.48 -10.47 -25.90
C ARG A 385 14.25 -10.58 -27.20
N ARG A 386 13.84 -9.87 -28.25
CA ARG A 386 14.56 -9.82 -29.53
C ARG A 386 15.88 -9.06 -29.43
N ALA A 387 15.98 -8.09 -28.53
CA ALA A 387 17.20 -7.34 -28.29
C ALA A 387 18.24 -8.13 -27.46
N LEU A 388 17.82 -9.13 -26.68
CA LEU A 388 18.71 -9.94 -25.84
C LEU A 388 19.41 -11.05 -26.65
N PRO A 389 20.70 -11.37 -26.35
CA PRO A 389 21.38 -12.54 -26.90
C PRO A 389 20.60 -13.85 -26.68
N ILE A 390 20.70 -14.81 -27.60
CA ILE A 390 19.89 -16.05 -27.60
C ILE A 390 20.02 -16.83 -26.28
N ASP A 391 21.21 -16.88 -25.67
CA ASP A 391 21.42 -17.61 -24.41
C ASP A 391 20.91 -16.81 -23.20
N ALA A 392 20.98 -15.48 -23.25
CA ALA A 392 20.42 -14.60 -22.22
C ALA A 392 18.88 -14.59 -22.27
N SER A 393 18.27 -14.59 -23.45
CA SER A 393 16.81 -14.53 -23.61
C SER A 393 16.06 -15.81 -23.19
N LYS A 394 16.78 -16.93 -23.00
CA LYS A 394 16.23 -18.19 -22.49
C LYS A 394 16.29 -18.30 -20.96
N ASN A 395 17.28 -17.66 -20.33
CA ASN A 395 17.54 -17.78 -18.89
C ASN A 395 17.27 -16.50 -18.09
N HIS A 396 17.02 -15.37 -18.76
CA HIS A 396 16.74 -14.10 -18.10
C HIS A 396 15.26 -14.00 -17.74
N GLN A 397 14.96 -14.17 -16.45
CA GLN A 397 13.63 -13.93 -15.90
C GLN A 397 13.45 -12.43 -15.68
N MET A 398 12.70 -11.77 -16.57
CA MET A 398 12.56 -10.31 -16.58
C MET A 398 11.69 -9.77 -15.44
N GLY A 399 10.93 -10.64 -14.79
CA GLY A 399 10.03 -10.23 -13.72
C GLY A 399 9.18 -11.35 -13.15
N THR A 400 8.42 -11.00 -12.13
CA THR A 400 7.45 -11.85 -11.43
C THR A 400 6.07 -11.21 -11.47
N VAL A 401 5.06 -12.00 -11.82
CA VAL A 401 3.65 -11.61 -11.82
C VAL A 401 2.98 -12.28 -10.63
N LEU A 402 2.43 -11.46 -9.74
CA LEU A 402 1.61 -11.94 -8.63
C LEU A 402 0.17 -12.09 -9.13
N SER A 403 -0.24 -13.32 -9.43
CA SER A 403 -1.59 -13.64 -9.86
C SER A 403 -2.46 -14.07 -8.68
N LEU A 404 -3.76 -13.76 -8.71
CA LEU A 404 -4.67 -14.21 -7.65
C LEU A 404 -4.82 -15.73 -7.65
N PHE A 405 -4.94 -16.32 -8.85
CA PHE A 405 -5.19 -17.74 -9.02
C PHE A 405 -4.13 -18.41 -9.89
N HIS A 406 -4.08 -19.74 -9.80
CA HIS A 406 -3.26 -20.57 -10.66
C HIS A 406 -3.82 -20.64 -12.09
N GLU A 407 -3.06 -20.11 -13.06
CA GLU A 407 -3.44 -20.08 -14.47
C GLU A 407 -2.45 -20.90 -15.33
N PRO A 408 -2.69 -22.20 -15.54
CA PRO A 408 -1.72 -23.09 -16.16
C PRO A 408 -1.44 -22.73 -17.62
N LEU A 409 -2.44 -22.28 -18.37
CA LEU A 409 -2.29 -21.87 -19.78
C LEU A 409 -1.47 -20.58 -19.90
N GLN A 410 -1.73 -19.59 -19.05
CA GLN A 410 -0.92 -18.38 -19.01
C GLN A 410 0.52 -18.70 -18.63
N LYS A 411 0.73 -19.59 -17.65
CA LYS A 411 2.07 -20.05 -17.26
C LYS A 411 2.86 -20.67 -18.43
N LEU A 412 2.20 -21.37 -19.34
CA LEU A 412 2.83 -21.90 -20.56
C LEU A 412 3.20 -20.78 -21.56
N VAL A 413 2.31 -19.80 -21.77
CA VAL A 413 2.56 -18.66 -22.68
C VAL A 413 3.74 -17.80 -22.23
N TRP A 414 3.90 -17.66 -20.91
CA TRP A 414 4.93 -16.85 -20.27
C TRP A 414 6.14 -17.64 -19.79
N ALA A 415 6.19 -18.95 -20.06
CA ALA A 415 7.29 -19.81 -19.68
C ALA A 415 8.63 -19.29 -20.23
N GLY A 416 9.61 -19.14 -19.34
CA GLY A 416 10.93 -18.58 -19.67
C GLY A 416 10.94 -17.08 -19.97
N LYS A 417 9.83 -16.36 -19.74
CA LYS A 417 9.74 -14.89 -19.86
C LYS A 417 9.55 -14.25 -18.48
N LEU A 418 8.49 -14.65 -17.80
CA LEU A 418 8.06 -14.13 -16.50
C LEU A 418 7.78 -15.29 -15.54
N ASP A 419 8.04 -15.07 -14.25
CA ASP A 419 7.55 -15.97 -13.20
C ASP A 419 6.09 -15.65 -12.90
N ILE A 420 5.17 -16.60 -13.02
CA ILE A 420 3.79 -16.40 -12.56
C ILE A 420 3.64 -17.10 -11.21
N LEU A 421 3.42 -16.30 -10.17
CA LEU A 421 3.31 -16.74 -8.79
C LEU A 421 1.86 -16.56 -8.31
N PRO A 422 1.08 -17.65 -8.23
CA PRO A 422 -0.31 -17.59 -7.77
C PRO A 422 -0.40 -17.48 -6.25
N MET A 423 -1.32 -16.66 -5.76
CA MET A 423 -1.58 -16.50 -4.31
C MET A 423 -2.51 -17.59 -3.78
N ALA A 424 -3.43 -18.10 -4.61
CA ALA A 424 -4.36 -19.15 -4.23
C ALA A 424 -4.61 -20.17 -5.37
N GLY A 425 -5.21 -21.31 -4.99
CA GLY A 425 -5.78 -22.25 -5.95
C GLY A 425 -6.99 -21.64 -6.66
N ALA A 426 -7.20 -21.99 -7.93
CA ALA A 426 -8.36 -21.54 -8.67
C ALA A 426 -9.66 -22.12 -8.06
N PRO A 427 -10.78 -21.36 -8.06
CA PRO A 427 -12.07 -21.90 -7.66
C PRO A 427 -12.49 -23.07 -8.57
N ALA A 428 -13.34 -23.96 -8.05
CA ALA A 428 -13.87 -25.08 -8.83
C ALA A 428 -14.68 -24.58 -10.05
N SER A 429 -14.64 -25.32 -11.15
CA SER A 429 -15.30 -24.92 -12.41
C SER A 429 -16.83 -24.83 -12.32
N ASP A 430 -17.42 -25.50 -11.33
CA ASP A 430 -18.86 -25.53 -11.03
C ASP A 430 -19.23 -24.62 -9.83
N ALA A 431 -18.28 -23.84 -9.32
CA ALA A 431 -18.51 -22.92 -8.20
C ALA A 431 -19.55 -21.85 -8.56
N GLY A 432 -20.46 -21.58 -7.62
CA GLY A 432 -21.44 -20.51 -7.79
C GLY A 432 -20.81 -19.11 -7.74
N PRO A 433 -21.52 -18.05 -8.17
CA PRO A 433 -21.00 -16.68 -8.14
C PRO A 433 -20.50 -16.22 -6.76
N ALA A 434 -21.17 -16.63 -5.68
CA ALA A 434 -20.79 -16.30 -4.31
C ALA A 434 -19.47 -16.99 -3.87
N ASP A 435 -19.26 -18.23 -4.32
CA ASP A 435 -18.03 -18.98 -4.02
C ASP A 435 -16.83 -18.41 -4.78
N VAL A 436 -17.04 -18.02 -6.05
CA VAL A 436 -16.03 -17.33 -6.86
C VAL A 436 -15.65 -16.00 -6.23
N HIS A 437 -16.63 -15.20 -5.78
CA HIS A 437 -16.38 -13.94 -5.08
C HIS A 437 -15.58 -14.15 -3.79
N THR A 438 -15.97 -15.15 -2.99
CA THR A 438 -15.26 -15.50 -1.75
C THR A 438 -13.80 -15.92 -2.03
N ALA A 439 -13.56 -16.71 -3.08
CA ALA A 439 -12.22 -17.09 -3.51
C ALA A 439 -11.40 -15.86 -3.95
N LEU A 440 -12.01 -14.92 -4.68
CA LEU A 440 -11.38 -13.70 -5.15
C LEU A 440 -10.90 -12.82 -3.98
N VAL A 441 -11.78 -12.52 -3.03
CA VAL A 441 -11.42 -11.68 -1.87
C VAL A 441 -10.40 -12.36 -0.96
N THR A 442 -10.45 -13.69 -0.88
CA THR A 442 -9.46 -14.48 -0.11
C THR A 442 -8.09 -14.44 -0.78
N ALA A 443 -8.01 -14.63 -2.10
CA ALA A 443 -6.76 -14.52 -2.86
C ALA A 443 -6.19 -13.09 -2.80
N GLY A 444 -7.05 -12.06 -2.82
CA GLY A 444 -6.64 -10.67 -2.66
C GLY A 444 -6.03 -10.39 -1.28
N ARG A 445 -6.61 -10.95 -0.22
CA ARG A 445 -6.00 -10.90 1.12
C ARG A 445 -4.65 -11.60 1.17
N GLU A 446 -4.52 -12.77 0.56
CA GLU A 446 -3.26 -13.52 0.53
C GLU A 446 -2.16 -12.75 -0.21
N LEU A 447 -2.51 -12.06 -1.30
CA LEU A 447 -1.62 -11.13 -2.00
C LEU A 447 -1.07 -10.04 -1.08
N GLU A 448 -1.91 -9.42 -0.27
CA GLU A 448 -1.48 -8.37 0.65
C GLU A 448 -0.58 -8.89 1.76
N ILE A 449 -0.85 -10.08 2.29
CA ILE A 449 0.01 -10.76 3.27
C ILE A 449 1.39 -11.05 2.65
N PHE A 450 1.41 -11.50 1.38
CA PHE A 450 2.65 -11.70 0.62
C PHE A 450 3.44 -10.39 0.45
N LEU A 451 2.76 -9.31 0.05
CA LEU A 451 3.37 -7.99 -0.12
C LEU A 451 3.93 -7.43 1.18
N ASP A 452 3.24 -7.66 2.30
CA ASP A 452 3.69 -7.24 3.63
C ASP A 452 4.94 -8.01 4.08
N MET A 453 5.00 -9.32 3.86
CA MET A 453 6.22 -10.10 4.09
C MET A 453 7.38 -9.59 3.23
N MET A 454 7.14 -9.38 1.94
CA MET A 454 8.14 -8.86 1.01
C MET A 454 8.65 -7.48 1.45
N ALA A 455 7.76 -6.56 1.83
CA ALA A 455 8.12 -5.25 2.35
C ALA A 455 8.95 -5.35 3.64
N THR A 456 8.60 -6.30 4.52
CA THR A 456 9.36 -6.60 5.74
C THR A 456 10.78 -7.10 5.43
N CYS A 457 10.93 -7.93 4.40
CA CYS A 457 12.24 -8.40 3.92
C CYS A 457 13.05 -7.32 3.17
N ALA A 458 12.38 -6.33 2.56
CA ALA A 458 13.02 -5.23 1.85
C ALA A 458 13.44 -4.06 2.75
N THR A 459 12.89 -3.97 3.97
CA THR A 459 13.13 -2.85 4.88
C THR A 459 14.53 -2.93 5.51
N ASP A 460 15.22 -1.79 5.51
CA ASP A 460 16.55 -1.63 6.11
C ASP A 460 16.58 -1.93 7.62
N ASN A 461 17.72 -2.42 8.10
CA ASN A 461 17.88 -2.85 9.50
C ASN A 461 18.42 -1.76 10.43
N HIS A 462 18.71 -0.55 9.94
CA HIS A 462 19.61 0.35 10.67
C HIS A 462 19.11 1.79 10.83
N SER A 463 17.96 2.17 10.24
CA SER A 463 17.44 3.54 10.31
C SER A 463 17.09 4.02 11.73
N TYR A 464 17.03 3.12 12.71
CA TYR A 464 16.76 3.43 14.12
C TYR A 464 18.02 3.48 15.01
N LEU A 465 19.20 3.08 14.50
CA LEU A 465 20.39 2.81 15.32
C LEU A 465 20.85 4.04 16.10
N LEU A 466 20.80 5.23 15.49
CA LEU A 466 21.22 6.49 16.09
C LEU A 466 20.04 7.33 16.61
N ALA A 467 18.80 6.92 16.34
CA ALA A 467 17.62 7.63 16.79
C ALA A 467 17.55 7.68 18.33
N PRO A 468 17.42 8.87 18.97
CA PRO A 468 17.44 9.01 20.43
C PRO A 468 16.36 8.17 21.14
N ALA A 469 15.21 8.01 20.50
CA ALA A 469 14.01 7.44 21.10
C ALA A 469 14.01 5.89 21.18
N TYR A 470 14.95 5.21 20.49
CA TYR A 470 14.99 3.74 20.36
C TYR A 470 16.23 3.10 21.01
N ASN A 471 16.83 3.78 21.98
CA ASN A 471 18.02 3.27 22.69
C ASN A 471 17.72 1.95 23.44
N GLN A 472 16.53 1.82 24.03
CA GLN A 472 16.10 0.61 24.73
C GLN A 472 15.44 -0.36 23.75
N GLY A 473 16.22 -1.31 23.23
CA GLY A 473 15.82 -2.24 22.17
C GLY A 473 16.98 -2.67 21.27
N LEU A 474 18.13 -1.99 21.40
CA LEU A 474 19.39 -2.39 20.79
C LEU A 474 20.04 -3.52 21.59
N GLY A 475 20.60 -4.51 20.90
CA GLY A 475 21.48 -5.51 21.50
C GLY A 475 22.81 -4.90 21.97
N ASP A 476 23.60 -5.67 22.72
CA ASP A 476 24.88 -5.19 23.27
C ASP A 476 25.87 -4.72 22.18
N ASP A 477 25.93 -5.45 21.06
CA ASP A 477 26.77 -5.08 19.91
C ASP A 477 26.29 -3.79 19.22
N GLU A 478 24.97 -3.64 19.04
CA GLU A 478 24.38 -2.43 18.47
C GLU A 478 24.62 -1.22 19.39
N LEU A 479 24.51 -1.38 20.71
CA LEU A 479 24.83 -0.34 21.70
C LEU A 479 26.31 0.05 21.68
N HIS A 480 27.20 -0.90 21.46
CA HIS A 480 28.63 -0.62 21.29
C HIS A 480 28.87 0.22 20.03
N LEU A 481 28.34 -0.22 18.89
CA LEU A 481 28.48 0.47 17.61
C LEU A 481 27.86 1.89 17.65
N ARG A 482 26.67 2.03 18.21
CA ARG A 482 26.00 3.32 18.40
C ARG A 482 26.89 4.32 19.16
N ARG A 483 27.55 3.88 20.24
CA ARG A 483 28.44 4.76 21.02
C ARG A 483 29.62 5.26 20.19
N GLN A 484 30.21 4.40 19.37
CA GLN A 484 31.31 4.78 18.47
C GLN A 484 30.85 5.77 17.40
N LEU A 485 29.71 5.52 16.76
CA LEU A 485 29.14 6.41 15.74
C LEU A 485 28.74 7.77 16.31
N LEU A 486 28.17 7.82 17.51
CA LEU A 486 27.85 9.09 18.18
C LEU A 486 29.09 9.85 18.64
N ALA A 487 30.17 9.14 19.01
CA ALA A 487 31.45 9.78 19.30
C ALA A 487 32.04 10.41 18.03
N LEU A 488 32.04 9.65 16.92
CA LEU A 488 32.46 10.16 15.61
C LEU A 488 31.64 11.38 15.19
N ALA A 489 30.31 11.32 15.30
CA ALA A 489 29.42 12.43 14.92
C ALA A 489 29.66 13.74 15.70
N ARG A 490 30.39 13.69 16.83
CA ARG A 490 30.74 14.86 17.65
C ARG A 490 32.12 15.41 17.35
N GLU A 491 32.91 14.78 16.48
CA GLU A 491 34.24 15.28 16.14
C GLU A 491 34.18 16.61 15.37
N GLU A 492 35.19 17.46 15.58
CA GLU A 492 35.28 18.75 14.89
C GLU A 492 35.52 18.56 13.40
N ARG A 493 34.68 19.21 12.59
CA ARG A 493 34.81 19.20 11.13
C ARG A 493 35.93 20.16 10.72
N SER A 494 36.84 19.69 9.88
CA SER A 494 37.91 20.50 9.29
C SER A 494 37.67 20.73 7.79
N ALA A 495 38.19 21.84 7.24
CA ALA A 495 38.09 22.11 5.80
C ALA A 495 38.76 21.01 4.94
N GLY A 496 39.80 20.35 5.45
CA GLY A 496 40.50 19.27 4.75
C GLY A 496 39.74 17.94 4.71
N THR A 497 38.68 17.78 5.49
CA THR A 497 37.87 16.55 5.56
C THR A 497 36.43 16.76 5.10
N ALA A 498 36.10 17.92 4.52
CA ALA A 498 34.73 18.29 4.15
C ALA A 498 34.05 17.29 3.20
N GLU A 499 34.77 16.79 2.18
CA GLU A 499 34.24 15.80 1.24
C GLU A 499 33.93 14.45 1.93
N VAL A 500 34.79 14.03 2.86
CA VAL A 500 34.58 12.80 3.63
C VAL A 500 33.41 12.96 4.60
N TRP A 501 33.32 14.11 5.27
CA TRP A 501 32.22 14.43 6.16
C TRP A 501 30.88 14.50 5.45
N ALA A 502 30.81 14.92 4.18
CA ALA A 502 29.57 14.88 3.41
C ALA A 502 29.04 13.44 3.24
N VAL A 503 29.93 12.47 3.02
CA VAL A 503 29.57 11.04 2.93
C VAL A 503 29.18 10.49 4.30
N LEU A 504 29.96 10.80 5.35
CA LEU A 504 29.70 10.34 6.71
C LEU A 504 28.40 10.92 7.26
N ASP A 505 28.13 12.22 7.08
CA ASP A 505 26.90 12.87 7.52
C ASP A 505 25.68 12.25 6.82
N LYS A 506 25.79 11.89 5.53
CA LYS A 506 24.74 11.16 4.81
C LYS A 506 24.50 9.79 5.45
N ALA A 507 25.56 9.01 5.68
CA ALA A 507 25.45 7.69 6.29
C ALA A 507 24.88 7.75 7.73
N LEU A 508 25.32 8.73 8.54
CA LEU A 508 24.82 8.94 9.89
C LEU A 508 23.33 9.32 9.90
N ARG A 509 22.89 10.17 8.98
CA ARG A 509 21.46 10.48 8.79
C ARG A 509 20.65 9.27 8.36
N GLU A 510 21.19 8.44 7.46
CA GLU A 510 20.56 7.18 7.06
C GLU A 510 20.43 6.18 8.23
N LEU A 511 21.30 6.26 9.24
CA LEU A 511 21.23 5.49 10.49
C LEU A 511 20.31 6.10 11.56
N GLY A 512 19.60 7.19 11.25
CA GLY A 512 18.65 7.84 12.16
C GLY A 512 19.23 8.94 13.04
N LEU A 513 20.41 9.48 12.70
CA LEU A 513 20.93 10.66 13.38
C LEU A 513 20.09 11.89 12.97
N GLY A 514 19.36 12.46 13.93
CA GLY A 514 18.66 13.74 13.73
C GLY A 514 19.63 14.90 13.59
N ASP A 515 19.13 16.08 13.22
CA ASP A 515 19.96 17.29 13.20
C ASP A 515 20.52 17.55 14.61
N LEU A 516 21.83 17.42 14.75
CA LEU A 516 22.57 17.78 15.96
C LEU A 516 22.36 19.28 16.18
N ARG A 517 21.49 19.64 17.13
CA ARG A 517 21.33 21.02 17.61
C ARG A 517 22.46 21.42 18.53
#